data_AF-A0A2R6FBH5-F1
#
_entry.id   AF-A0A2R6FBH5-F1
#
_cell.length_a   1.000
_cell.length_b   1.000
_cell.length_c   1.000
_cell.angle_alpha   90.00
_cell.angle_beta   90.00
_cell.angle_gamma   90.00
#
_symmetry.space_group_name_H-M   'P 1'
#
loop_
_entity.id
_entity.type
_entity.pdbx_description
1 polymer ?
#
loop_
_entity_poly.entity_id
_entity_poly.type
_entity_poly.pdbx_seq_one_letter_code
_entity_poly.pdbx_strand_id
1 'polypeptide(L)'
;MKVVLVGSDPDRMVDALESEGHSVTIADVGNRPGLEEAGVLDAEVYLLTELSQATSIVVAKDLNPGLRVVVYAEGSLPDFASRQTDLVVDPSLLSPDAVTEEL
;
A
#
# COMPACT_ATOMS: atom_id res chain seq x y z
N MET A 1 1.53 -13.20 -0.49
CA MET A 1 2.23 -12.31 0.48
C MET A 1 1.25 -11.71 1.46
N LYS A 2 1.74 -11.15 2.58
CA LYS A 2 0.93 -10.32 3.50
C LYS A 2 0.99 -8.85 3.08
N VAL A 3 -0.16 -8.28 2.74
CA VAL A 3 -0.30 -6.91 2.24
C VAL A 3 -1.15 -6.09 3.21
N VAL A 4 -0.65 -4.91 3.61
CA VAL A 4 -1.45 -3.89 4.29
C VAL A 4 -1.82 -2.82 3.28
N LEU A 5 -3.10 -2.70 2.98
CA LEU A 5 -3.65 -1.65 2.13
C LEU A 5 -4.07 -0.46 3.00
N VAL A 6 -3.69 0.75 2.61
CA VAL A 6 -4.06 2.00 3.29
C VAL A 6 -4.83 2.91 2.35
N GLY A 7 -6.04 3.28 2.79
CA GLY A 7 -6.97 4.09 2.01
C GLY A 7 -8.16 3.28 1.51
N SER A 8 -9.01 3.93 0.71
CA SER A 8 -10.15 3.29 0.06
C SER A 8 -9.73 2.31 -1.03
N ASP A 9 -10.57 1.33 -1.35
CA ASP A 9 -10.35 0.41 -2.47
C ASP A 9 -11.39 0.57 -3.61
N PRO A 10 -11.36 1.68 -4.36
CA PRO A 10 -12.32 1.92 -5.44
C PRO A 10 -12.09 1.01 -6.66
N ASP A 11 -10.85 0.59 -6.88
CA ASP A 11 -10.44 -0.19 -8.06
C ASP A 11 -10.51 -1.71 -7.83
N ARG A 12 -10.98 -2.16 -6.65
CA ARG A 12 -11.05 -3.59 -6.27
C ARG A 12 -9.67 -4.26 -6.23
N MET A 13 -8.66 -3.53 -5.79
CA MET A 13 -7.31 -4.01 -5.57
C MET A 13 -7.26 -5.17 -4.56
N VAL A 14 -8.13 -5.16 -3.55
CA VAL A 14 -8.24 -6.29 -2.60
C VAL A 14 -8.63 -7.56 -3.33
N ASP A 15 -9.65 -7.50 -4.18
CA ASP A 15 -10.12 -8.68 -4.93
C ASP A 15 -9.02 -9.22 -5.87
N ALA A 16 -8.28 -8.33 -6.54
CA ALA A 16 -7.17 -8.72 -7.42
C ALA A 16 -6.04 -9.41 -6.62
N LEU A 17 -5.66 -8.85 -5.47
CA LEU A 17 -4.64 -9.43 -4.59
C LEU A 17 -5.07 -10.78 -4.02
N GLU A 18 -6.32 -10.92 -3.60
CA GLU A 18 -6.84 -12.18 -3.08
C GLU A 18 -6.94 -13.27 -4.18
N SER A 19 -7.25 -12.88 -5.42
CA SER A 19 -7.25 -13.78 -6.58
C SER A 19 -5.88 -14.41 -6.85
N GLU A 20 -4.81 -13.65 -6.66
CA GLU A 20 -3.42 -14.12 -6.77
C GLU A 20 -2.91 -14.83 -5.48
N GLY A 21 -3.77 -14.97 -4.46
CA GLY A 21 -3.45 -15.69 -3.22
C GLY A 21 -2.67 -14.87 -2.18
N HIS A 22 -2.66 -13.54 -2.31
CA HIS A 22 -2.16 -12.66 -1.25
C HIS A 22 -3.21 -12.51 -0.14
N SER A 23 -2.74 -12.30 1.10
CA SER A 23 -3.61 -11.99 2.24
C SER A 23 -3.57 -10.49 2.45
N VAL A 24 -4.74 -9.85 2.43
CA VAL A 24 -4.85 -8.39 2.51
C VAL A 24 -5.58 -7.98 3.79
N THR A 25 -5.02 -7.00 4.49
CA THR A 25 -5.70 -6.30 5.58
C THR A 25 -5.77 -4.82 5.23
N ILE A 26 -6.94 -4.20 5.43
CA ILE A 26 -7.13 -2.77 5.19
C ILE A 26 -6.94 -2.01 6.49
N ALA A 27 -6.14 -0.94 6.44
CA ALA A 27 -6.13 0.12 7.43
C ALA A 27 -6.82 1.35 6.84
N ASP A 28 -8.01 1.69 7.35
CA ASP A 28 -8.75 2.89 6.90
C ASP A 28 -7.93 4.18 7.09
N VAL A 29 -7.14 4.22 8.17
CA VAL A 29 -6.26 5.36 8.50
C VAL A 29 -4.84 4.86 8.76
N GLY A 30 -3.88 5.36 7.99
CA GLY A 30 -2.45 5.01 8.08
C GLY A 30 -1.71 5.63 9.27
N ASN A 31 -2.34 5.73 10.44
CA ASN A 31 -1.65 6.11 11.68
C ASN A 31 -1.07 4.87 12.38
N ARG A 32 -0.19 5.06 13.38
CA ARG A 32 0.46 3.93 14.05
C ARG A 32 -0.54 2.88 14.57
N PRO A 33 -1.60 3.23 15.34
CA PRO A 33 -2.59 2.25 15.78
C PRO A 33 -3.24 1.48 14.63
N GLY A 34 -3.71 2.18 13.58
CA GLY A 34 -4.36 1.53 12.44
C GLY A 34 -3.42 0.57 11.69
N LEU A 35 -2.15 0.95 11.55
CA LEU A 35 -1.15 0.09 10.92
C LEU A 35 -0.77 -1.14 11.78
N GLU A 36 -0.65 -0.96 13.10
CA GLU A 36 -0.39 -2.08 14.02
C GLU A 36 -1.57 -3.06 14.06
N GLU A 37 -2.80 -2.55 14.13
CA GLU A 37 -4.04 -3.34 14.07
C GLU A 37 -4.18 -4.10 12.74
N ALA A 38 -3.75 -3.48 11.64
CA ALA A 38 -3.73 -4.11 10.32
C ALA A 38 -2.58 -5.13 10.15
N GLY A 39 -1.66 -5.23 11.12
CA GLY A 39 -0.59 -6.22 11.12
C GLY A 39 0.65 -5.82 10.30
N VAL A 40 0.93 -4.51 10.17
CA VAL A 40 2.06 -4.01 9.35
C VAL A 40 3.44 -4.55 9.76
N LEU A 41 3.60 -4.94 11.03
CA LEU A 41 4.86 -5.46 11.59
C LEU A 41 5.31 -6.77 10.91
N ASP A 42 4.35 -7.59 10.47
CA ASP A 42 4.61 -8.86 9.80
C ASP A 42 4.29 -8.80 8.29
N ALA A 43 3.91 -7.63 7.79
CA ALA A 43 3.57 -7.45 6.38
C ALA A 43 4.83 -7.39 5.49
N GLU A 44 4.67 -7.83 4.25
CA GLU A 44 5.72 -7.79 3.23
C GLU A 44 5.54 -6.55 2.35
N VAL A 45 4.29 -6.16 2.10
CA VAL A 45 3.92 -5.03 1.25
C VAL A 45 3.03 -4.06 2.00
N TYR A 46 3.35 -2.79 1.86
CA TYR A 46 2.49 -1.66 2.19
C TYR A 46 1.97 -1.06 0.88
N LEU A 47 0.65 -1.01 0.71
CA LEU A 47 0.00 -0.53 -0.51
C LEU A 47 -0.86 0.70 -0.21
N LEU A 48 -0.50 1.85 -0.77
CA LEU A 48 -1.27 3.09 -0.61
C LEU A 48 -2.13 3.35 -1.83
N THR A 49 -3.43 3.51 -1.62
CA THR A 49 -4.39 3.88 -2.69
C THR A 49 -4.88 5.33 -2.58
N GLU A 50 -4.59 6.01 -1.45
CA GLU A 50 -5.05 7.37 -1.20
C GLU A 50 -3.89 8.31 -0.84
N LEU A 51 -3.47 9.18 -1.77
CA LEU A 51 -2.33 10.08 -1.56
C LEU A 51 -2.50 11.07 -0.41
N SER A 52 -3.73 11.37 0.01
CA SER A 52 -4.01 12.19 1.20
C SER A 52 -3.34 11.62 2.45
N GLN A 53 -3.08 10.31 2.47
CA GLN A 53 -2.46 9.59 3.56
C GLN A 53 -0.96 9.35 3.35
N ALA A 54 -0.29 9.93 2.34
CA ALA A 54 1.11 9.64 2.01
C ALA A 54 2.13 9.80 3.17
N THR A 55 1.80 10.56 4.21
CA THR A 55 2.62 10.67 5.44
C THR A 55 2.73 9.35 6.20
N SER A 56 1.76 8.46 6.06
CA SER A 56 1.74 7.13 6.68
C SER A 56 2.85 6.20 6.18
N ILE A 57 3.42 6.42 4.98
CA ILE A 57 4.57 5.66 4.46
C ILE A 57 5.74 5.72 5.46
N VAL A 58 6.00 6.89 6.04
CA VAL A 58 7.08 7.08 7.01
C VAL A 58 6.80 6.30 8.30
N VAL A 59 5.54 6.27 8.73
CA VAL A 59 5.13 5.52 9.93
C VAL A 59 5.23 4.01 9.69
N ALA A 60 4.84 3.55 8.51
CA ALA A 60 4.95 2.15 8.12
C ALA A 60 6.41 1.69 8.06
N LYS A 61 7.30 2.46 7.43
CA LYS A 61 8.75 2.15 7.40
C LYS A 61 9.41 2.22 8.79
N ASP A 62 8.94 3.11 9.68
CA ASP A 62 9.43 3.15 11.08
C ASP A 62 9.03 1.90 11.86
N LEU A 63 7.80 1.40 11.64
CA LEU A 63 7.29 0.16 12.25
C LEU A 63 7.97 -1.09 11.67
N ASN A 64 8.14 -1.12 10.35
CA ASN A 64 8.73 -2.25 9.63
C ASN A 64 9.63 -1.71 8.49
N PRO A 65 10.95 -1.57 8.73
CA PRO A 65 11.89 -1.07 7.74
C PRO A 65 12.04 -1.94 6.48
N GLY A 66 11.60 -3.20 6.55
CA GLY A 66 11.69 -4.18 5.46
C GLY A 66 10.52 -4.17 4.49
N LEU A 67 9.48 -3.38 4.74
CA LEU A 67 8.31 -3.30 3.84
C LEU A 67 8.71 -2.89 2.44
N ARG A 68 8.13 -3.52 1.42
CA ARG A 68 8.05 -2.96 0.08
C ARG A 68 6.88 -1.97 0.04
N VAL A 69 7.14 -0.71 -0.28
CA VAL A 69 6.12 0.35 -0.36
C VAL A 69 5.70 0.53 -1.81
N VAL A 70 4.42 0.28 -2.06
CA VAL A 70 3.77 0.42 -3.36
C VAL A 70 2.69 1.47 -3.24
N VAL A 71 2.59 2.35 -4.23
CA VAL A 71 1.53 3.35 -4.33
C VAL A 71 0.78 3.10 -5.61
N TYR A 72 -0.54 2.94 -5.50
CA TYR A 72 -1.45 2.77 -6.62
C TYR A 72 -2.49 3.89 -6.56
N ALA A 73 -2.13 5.05 -7.10
CA ALA A 73 -2.95 6.25 -7.03
C ALA A 73 -2.55 7.27 -8.10
N GLU A 74 -3.50 8.09 -8.55
CA GLU A 74 -3.22 9.23 -9.41
C GLU A 74 -2.49 10.34 -8.64
N GLY A 75 -1.61 11.08 -9.32
CA GLY A 75 -0.93 12.25 -8.78
C GLY A 75 0.49 11.99 -8.31
N SER A 76 0.99 12.86 -7.43
CA SER A 76 2.39 12.86 -7.01
C SER A 76 2.55 12.80 -5.50
N LEU A 77 3.50 11.99 -5.06
CA LEU A 77 3.91 11.93 -3.66
C LEU A 77 4.69 13.19 -3.26
N PRO A 78 4.56 13.62 -1.99
CA PRO A 78 5.53 14.55 -1.40
C PRO A 78 6.96 13.98 -1.44
N ASP A 79 7.97 14.86 -1.57
CA ASP A 79 9.38 14.48 -1.72
C ASP A 79 9.91 13.52 -0.64
N PHE A 80 9.44 13.64 0.59
CA PHE A 80 9.88 12.76 1.68
C PHE A 80 9.31 11.34 1.56
N ALA A 81 8.09 11.21 1.00
CA ALA A 81 7.40 9.93 0.84
C ALA A 81 7.89 9.22 -0.42
N SER A 82 8.13 9.95 -1.51
CA SER A 82 8.66 9.38 -2.75
C SER A 82 10.01 8.69 -2.55
N ARG A 83 10.88 9.24 -1.69
CA ARG A 83 12.19 8.65 -1.35
C ARG A 83 12.11 7.33 -0.56
N GLN A 84 10.95 7.01 0.01
CA GLN A 84 10.71 5.78 0.78
C GLN A 84 9.77 4.82 0.05
N THR A 85 9.37 5.17 -1.17
CA THR A 85 8.47 4.38 -2.01
C THR A 85 9.29 3.58 -3.00
N ASP A 86 8.98 2.31 -3.12
CA ASP A 86 9.69 1.38 -4.00
C ASP A 86 9.05 1.33 -5.39
N LEU A 87 7.72 1.52 -5.48
CA LEU A 87 6.98 1.55 -6.74
C LEU A 87 5.79 2.52 -6.66
N VAL A 88 5.59 3.31 -7.72
CA VAL A 88 4.39 4.14 -7.93
C VAL A 88 3.74 3.72 -9.24
N VAL A 89 2.45 3.42 -9.18
CA VAL A 89 1.63 3.03 -10.32
C VAL A 89 0.46 3.98 -10.42
N ASP A 90 0.25 4.53 -11.60
CA ASP A 90 -0.93 5.31 -11.94
C ASP A 90 -2.04 4.34 -12.40
N PRO A 91 -3.22 4.34 -11.76
CA PRO A 91 -4.35 3.46 -12.12
C PRO A 91 -4.84 3.65 -13.57
N SER A 92 -4.56 4.80 -14.19
CA SER A 92 -4.89 5.05 -15.61
C SER A 92 -3.95 4.34 -16.58
N LEU A 93 -2.81 3.84 -16.11
CA LEU A 93 -1.77 3.20 -16.93
C LEU A 93 -1.75 1.67 -16.78
N LEU A 94 -1.97 1.15 -15.58
CA LEU A 94 -1.98 -0.29 -15.30
C LEU A 94 -3.18 -0.65 -14.42
N SER A 95 -3.84 -1.76 -14.73
CA SER A 95 -4.94 -2.28 -13.93
C SER A 95 -4.44 -2.93 -12.63
N PRO A 96 -5.33 -3.12 -11.64
CA PRO A 96 -4.99 -3.84 -10.41
C PRO A 96 -4.43 -5.23 -10.70
N ASP A 97 -5.07 -6.02 -11.58
CA ASP A 97 -4.62 -7.38 -11.93
C ASP A 97 -3.16 -7.41 -12.43
N ALA A 98 -2.78 -6.43 -13.25
CA ALA A 98 -1.42 -6.35 -13.80
C ALA A 98 -0.39 -5.98 -12.73
N VAL A 99 -0.79 -5.24 -11.71
CA VAL A 99 0.09 -4.90 -10.58
C VAL A 99 0.22 -6.12 -9.67
N THR A 100 -0.86 -6.82 -9.39
CA THR A 100 -0.88 -7.95 -8.44
C THR A 100 -0.11 -9.17 -8.93
N GLU A 101 -0.08 -9.43 -10.25
CA GLU A 101 0.74 -10.50 -10.84
C GLU A 101 2.25 -10.33 -10.54
N GLU A 102 2.70 -9.08 -10.34
CA GLU A 102 4.11 -8.72 -10.13
C GLU A 102 4.48 -8.50 -8.65
N LEU A 103 3.54 -8.73 -7.71
CA LEU A 103 3.75 -8.54 -6.27
C LEU A 103 4.24 -9.80 -5.58
#